data_AF-A0A3D1PXR3-F1
#
_entry.id   AF-A0A3D1PXR3-F1
#
_cell.length_a   1.000
_cell.length_b   1.000
_cell.length_c   1.000
_cell.angle_alpha   90.00
_cell.angle_beta   90.00
_cell.angle_gamma   90.00
#
_symmetry.space_group_name_H-M   'P 1'
#
loop_
_entity.id
_entity.type
_entity.pdbx_description
1 polymer ?
#
loop_
_entity_poly.entity_id
_entity_poly.type
_entity_poly.pdbx_seq_one_letter_code
_entity_poly.pdbx_strand_id
1 'polypeptide(L)'
;GEDILAMTQFFHAKDPSRLVHYEGVVHNRAFAAITDMESRMYAKPWEIREYLESKPEKPFILCEYMHDMGNSLGGMESYVKLAEEYPQYQGGFIWDYMDQAIWHTDVMGRKVLGYGGDFGERTTDYNFSGNGIVYADGAEKPAMQDVRYWYASPADRAAQDAANAAAAAQADRTLAEAWQSRRTYPLVVTQGDGNLGVKGKNFEMLFSIAGAGPASLKVNGTEWLWRAPRPAFWRASTDNDRGCGFPLRAAAWMAADVFVTYNGMKVLEAGPDCVKVQFQFG
;
A
#
# COMPACT_ATOMS: atom_id res chain seq x y z
N GLY A 1 -34.15 -17.95 11.35
CA GLY A 1 -34.11 -16.73 12.19
C GLY A 1 -34.49 -17.04 13.62
N GLU A 2 -35.54 -17.84 13.83
CA GLU A 2 -36.11 -18.14 15.15
C GLU A 2 -35.10 -18.76 16.14
N ASP A 3 -34.27 -19.71 15.72
CA ASP A 3 -33.26 -20.33 16.60
C ASP A 3 -32.27 -19.30 17.16
N ILE A 4 -31.78 -18.40 16.30
CA ILE A 4 -30.82 -17.36 16.70
C ILE A 4 -31.51 -16.33 17.61
N LEU A 5 -32.76 -15.97 17.33
CA LEU A 5 -33.55 -15.11 18.22
C LEU A 5 -33.76 -15.76 19.60
N ALA A 6 -34.03 -17.06 19.65
CA ALA A 6 -34.13 -17.80 20.90
C ALA A 6 -32.80 -17.81 21.67
N MET A 7 -31.66 -17.89 20.98
CA MET A 7 -30.34 -17.73 21.59
C MET A 7 -30.13 -16.34 22.20
N THR A 8 -30.48 -15.27 21.49
CA THR A 8 -30.41 -13.89 22.01
C THR A 8 -31.23 -13.75 23.29
N GLN A 9 -32.50 -14.22 23.25
CA GLN A 9 -33.39 -14.19 24.41
C GLN A 9 -32.81 -14.98 25.60
N PHE A 10 -32.20 -16.14 25.34
CA PHE A 10 -31.53 -16.93 26.37
C PHE A 10 -30.35 -16.17 26.99
N PHE A 11 -29.48 -15.55 26.18
CA PHE A 11 -28.33 -14.81 26.69
C PHE A 11 -28.74 -13.60 27.52
N HIS A 12 -29.71 -12.80 27.06
CA HIS A 12 -30.24 -11.68 27.85
C HIS A 12 -30.88 -12.15 29.16
N ALA A 13 -31.56 -13.30 29.17
CA ALA A 13 -32.17 -13.86 30.38
C ALA A 13 -31.12 -14.40 31.37
N LYS A 14 -29.98 -14.93 30.87
CA LYS A 14 -28.91 -15.49 31.71
C LYS A 14 -27.92 -14.45 32.19
N ASP A 15 -27.64 -13.45 31.38
CA ASP A 15 -26.71 -12.38 31.67
C ASP A 15 -27.16 -11.08 30.99
N PRO A 16 -28.00 -10.28 31.67
CA PRO A 16 -28.47 -9.00 31.14
C PRO A 16 -27.39 -7.91 31.17
N SER A 17 -26.17 -8.20 31.67
CA SER A 17 -25.09 -7.20 31.76
C SER A 17 -24.31 -7.02 30.45
N ARG A 18 -24.52 -7.90 29.46
CA ARG A 18 -23.80 -7.91 28.19
C ARG A 18 -24.74 -7.73 27.00
N LEU A 19 -24.19 -7.13 25.95
CA LEU A 19 -24.85 -7.00 24.65
C LEU A 19 -24.65 -8.28 23.82
N VAL A 20 -25.62 -8.59 22.97
CA VAL A 20 -25.58 -9.67 21.98
C VAL A 20 -25.34 -9.06 20.60
N HIS A 21 -24.36 -9.62 19.88
CA HIS A 21 -24.01 -9.23 18.52
C HIS A 21 -24.23 -10.40 17.57
N TYR A 22 -24.82 -10.10 16.40
CA TYR A 22 -24.89 -11.02 15.27
C TYR A 22 -25.10 -10.24 13.97
N GLU A 23 -24.14 -10.32 13.06
CA GLU A 23 -24.11 -9.54 11.82
C GLU A 23 -25.21 -9.96 10.83
N GLY A 24 -25.38 -11.28 10.59
CA GLY A 24 -26.15 -11.81 9.46
C GLY A 24 -27.64 -11.44 9.43
N VAL A 25 -28.16 -10.80 10.47
CA VAL A 25 -29.54 -10.31 10.53
C VAL A 25 -29.76 -8.99 9.79
N VAL A 26 -28.70 -8.28 9.39
CA VAL A 26 -28.83 -7.00 8.65
C VAL A 26 -29.58 -7.14 7.32
N HIS A 27 -29.58 -8.34 6.74
CA HIS A 27 -30.31 -8.69 5.53
C HIS A 27 -31.78 -9.08 5.75
N ASN A 28 -32.22 -9.22 7.00
CA ASN A 28 -33.58 -9.58 7.35
C ASN A 28 -34.09 -8.82 8.57
N ARG A 29 -34.72 -7.67 8.30
CA ARG A 29 -35.24 -6.76 9.34
C ARG A 29 -36.36 -7.36 10.19
N ALA A 30 -37.04 -8.41 9.75
CA ALA A 30 -38.04 -9.12 10.57
C ALA A 30 -37.43 -9.73 11.84
N PHE A 31 -36.11 -9.98 11.84
CA PHE A 31 -35.39 -10.51 12.99
C PHE A 31 -34.46 -9.49 13.65
N ALA A 32 -34.64 -8.19 13.41
CA ALA A 32 -33.74 -7.14 13.90
C ALA A 32 -33.46 -7.20 15.41
N ALA A 33 -34.35 -7.78 16.23
CA ALA A 33 -34.17 -7.99 17.67
C ALA A 33 -33.07 -9.01 18.04
N ILE A 34 -32.49 -9.75 17.09
CA ILE A 34 -31.42 -10.73 17.36
C ILE A 34 -30.14 -10.06 17.91
N THR A 35 -29.86 -8.82 17.52
CA THR A 35 -28.63 -8.10 17.87
C THR A 35 -28.96 -6.78 18.55
N ASP A 36 -28.14 -6.34 19.49
CA ASP A 36 -28.33 -5.07 20.21
C ASP A 36 -27.71 -3.86 19.46
N MET A 37 -26.99 -4.14 18.37
CA MET A 37 -26.33 -3.14 17.53
C MET A 37 -26.49 -3.49 16.05
N GLU A 38 -26.47 -2.50 15.16
CA GLU A 38 -26.24 -2.77 13.75
C GLU A 38 -24.77 -3.12 13.57
N SER A 39 -24.51 -4.23 12.90
CA SER A 39 -23.16 -4.62 12.55
C SER A 39 -23.12 -5.10 11.12
N ARG A 40 -22.05 -4.77 10.39
CA ARG A 40 -21.82 -5.23 9.03
C ARG A 40 -20.36 -5.61 8.82
N MET A 41 -20.13 -6.55 7.92
CA MET A 41 -18.81 -6.83 7.38
C MET A 41 -18.57 -5.96 6.14
N TYR A 42 -17.41 -5.27 6.08
CA TYR A 42 -16.92 -4.55 4.90
C TYR A 42 -17.88 -3.50 4.29
N ALA A 43 -18.78 -2.92 5.09
CA ALA A 43 -19.65 -1.84 4.63
C ALA A 43 -18.82 -0.61 4.25
N LYS A 44 -19.17 0.05 3.15
CA LYS A 44 -18.44 1.23 2.67
C LYS A 44 -18.73 2.44 3.55
N PRO A 45 -17.81 3.43 3.64
CA PRO A 45 -18.01 4.63 4.46
C PRO A 45 -19.33 5.36 4.19
N TRP A 46 -19.77 5.44 2.93
CA TRP A 46 -21.03 6.09 2.59
C TRP A 46 -22.28 5.32 3.03
N GLU A 47 -22.23 3.98 3.06
CA GLU A 47 -23.35 3.15 3.55
C GLU A 47 -23.50 3.27 5.08
N ILE A 48 -22.37 3.42 5.79
CA ILE A 48 -22.34 3.69 7.23
C ILE A 48 -22.94 5.06 7.50
N ARG A 49 -22.50 6.09 6.76
CA ARG A 49 -23.05 7.45 6.86
C ARG A 49 -24.57 7.46 6.62
N GLU A 50 -25.03 6.81 5.56
CA GLU A 50 -26.46 6.71 5.25
C GLU A 50 -27.26 6.09 6.41
N TYR A 51 -26.75 5.01 7.01
CA TYR A 51 -27.36 4.42 8.20
C TYR A 51 -27.44 5.43 9.35
N LEU A 52 -26.35 6.12 9.68
CA LEU A 52 -26.28 7.05 10.81
C LEU A 52 -27.18 8.28 10.60
N GLU A 53 -27.22 8.81 9.38
CA GLU A 53 -28.07 9.95 9.02
C GLU A 53 -29.57 9.61 9.01
N SER A 54 -29.91 8.34 8.83
CA SER A 54 -31.30 7.85 8.94
C SER A 54 -31.85 7.88 10.38
N LYS A 55 -31.04 8.27 11.37
CA LYS A 55 -31.35 8.35 12.81
C LYS A 55 -31.84 7.02 13.38
N PRO A 56 -31.01 5.96 13.31
CA PRO A 56 -31.37 4.64 13.77
C PRO A 56 -31.40 4.59 15.30
N GLU A 57 -32.10 3.59 15.85
CA GLU A 57 -32.12 3.37 17.30
C GLU A 57 -30.80 2.74 17.80
N LYS A 58 -30.18 1.91 16.97
CA LYS A 58 -29.03 1.08 17.37
C LYS A 58 -27.70 1.74 17.00
N PRO A 59 -26.65 1.57 17.82
CA PRO A 59 -25.30 1.92 17.42
C PRO A 59 -24.84 1.07 16.23
N PHE A 60 -23.87 1.58 15.48
CA PHE A 60 -23.26 0.87 14.36
C PHE A 60 -21.83 0.44 14.72
N ILE A 61 -21.46 -0.79 14.38
CA ILE A 61 -20.07 -1.27 14.40
C ILE A 61 -19.74 -2.03 13.11
N LEU A 62 -18.46 -2.11 12.75
CA LEU A 62 -17.98 -3.06 11.74
C LEU A 62 -17.34 -4.26 12.45
N CYS A 63 -18.01 -5.42 12.48
CA CYS A 63 -17.40 -6.60 13.08
C CYS A 63 -16.22 -7.13 12.26
N GLU A 64 -16.17 -6.79 10.98
CA GLU A 64 -14.99 -6.93 10.13
C GLU A 64 -14.91 -5.69 9.22
N TYR A 65 -13.75 -5.04 9.21
CA TYR A 65 -13.40 -4.03 8.21
C TYR A 65 -11.92 -4.11 7.86
N MET A 66 -11.50 -3.36 6.83
CA MET A 66 -10.09 -3.28 6.43
C MET A 66 -9.41 -4.65 6.25
N HIS A 67 -9.77 -5.41 5.23
CA HIS A 67 -9.17 -6.72 4.96
C HIS A 67 -7.64 -6.61 4.67
N ASP A 68 -6.75 -7.14 5.51
CA ASP A 68 -5.27 -7.00 5.38
C ASP A 68 -4.56 -8.09 4.56
N MET A 69 -5.21 -8.56 3.49
CA MET A 69 -4.59 -9.55 2.61
C MET A 69 -3.40 -8.98 1.84
N GLY A 70 -2.21 -9.53 2.11
CA GLY A 70 -0.96 -9.14 1.47
C GLY A 70 -0.49 -7.72 1.85
N ASN A 71 -0.56 -6.79 0.88
CA ASN A 71 -0.23 -5.37 1.07
C ASN A 71 -1.51 -4.55 0.89
N SER A 72 -2.11 -4.13 2.01
CA SER A 72 -3.48 -3.59 2.06
C SER A 72 -3.61 -2.42 3.05
N LEU A 73 -4.73 -2.31 3.75
CA LEU A 73 -5.07 -1.31 4.78
C LEU A 73 -5.12 0.15 4.32
N GLY A 74 -5.15 0.38 3.01
CA GLY A 74 -5.42 1.69 2.43
C GLY A 74 -6.86 2.17 2.72
N GLY A 75 -7.00 3.43 3.15
CA GLY A 75 -8.30 4.10 3.31
C GLY A 75 -8.90 4.10 4.72
N MET A 76 -8.16 3.65 5.74
CA MET A 76 -8.59 3.68 7.16
C MET A 76 -9.12 5.06 7.60
N GLU A 77 -8.52 6.14 7.08
CA GLU A 77 -8.94 7.53 7.33
C GLU A 77 -10.45 7.74 7.18
N SER A 78 -11.04 7.21 6.10
CA SER A 78 -12.45 7.42 5.80
C SER A 78 -13.37 6.78 6.83
N TYR A 79 -12.91 5.72 7.49
CA TYR A 79 -13.65 5.08 8.58
C TYR A 79 -13.41 5.78 9.91
N VAL A 80 -12.17 6.12 10.25
CA VAL A 80 -11.86 6.78 11.54
C VAL A 80 -12.53 8.15 11.63
N LYS A 81 -12.52 8.94 10.56
CA LYS A 81 -13.21 10.23 10.53
C LYS A 81 -14.72 10.12 10.75
N LEU A 82 -15.36 9.03 10.31
CA LEU A 82 -16.77 8.80 10.60
C LEU A 82 -17.00 8.56 12.10
N ALA A 83 -16.10 7.85 12.78
CA ALA A 83 -16.23 7.60 14.22
C ALA A 83 -16.04 8.88 15.04
N GLU A 84 -15.24 9.82 14.53
CA GLU A 84 -15.05 11.15 15.10
C GLU A 84 -16.26 12.07 14.87
N GLU A 85 -16.96 11.89 13.75
CA GLU A 85 -18.13 12.71 13.37
C GLU A 85 -19.43 12.22 14.02
N TYR A 86 -19.62 10.90 14.14
CA TYR A 86 -20.88 10.30 14.58
C TYR A 86 -20.69 9.48 15.86
N PRO A 87 -21.11 9.96 17.04
CA PRO A 87 -20.99 9.22 18.31
C PRO A 87 -21.70 7.85 18.32
N GLN A 88 -22.68 7.65 17.44
CA GLN A 88 -23.41 6.39 17.31
C GLN A 88 -22.62 5.31 16.54
N TYR A 89 -21.57 5.70 15.81
CA TYR A 89 -20.64 4.76 15.19
C TYR A 89 -19.47 4.49 16.12
N GLN A 90 -19.31 3.24 16.54
CA GLN A 90 -18.35 2.84 17.57
C GLN A 90 -17.10 2.16 17.00
N GLY A 91 -16.82 2.38 15.70
CA GLY A 91 -15.64 1.85 15.02
C GLY A 91 -15.81 0.43 14.50
N GLY A 92 -14.69 -0.29 14.39
CA GLY A 92 -14.67 -1.63 13.80
C GLY A 92 -13.43 -2.44 14.14
N PHE A 93 -13.46 -3.72 13.76
CA PHE A 93 -12.40 -4.70 14.02
C PHE A 93 -11.72 -5.10 12.71
N ILE A 94 -10.40 -4.89 12.60
CA ILE A 94 -9.62 -5.22 11.41
C ILE A 94 -9.65 -6.74 11.18
N TRP A 95 -9.87 -7.17 9.94
CA TRP A 95 -9.73 -8.58 9.55
C TRP A 95 -8.37 -8.82 8.84
N ASP A 96 -7.44 -9.56 9.43
CA ASP A 96 -7.41 -10.14 10.78
C ASP A 96 -6.06 -9.87 11.49
N TYR A 97 -5.81 -10.54 12.61
CA TYR A 97 -4.61 -10.25 13.42
C TYR A 97 -3.33 -10.83 12.81
N MET A 98 -3.34 -12.09 12.37
CA MET A 98 -2.13 -12.84 12.00
C MET A 98 -2.37 -13.75 10.81
N ASP A 99 -1.44 -13.75 9.86
CA ASP A 99 -1.44 -14.67 8.73
C ASP A 99 -1.47 -16.12 9.21
N GLN A 100 -2.39 -16.90 8.66
CA GLN A 100 -2.53 -18.33 8.96
C GLN A 100 -1.75 -19.13 7.92
N ALA A 101 -0.43 -19.17 8.09
CA ALA A 101 0.51 -19.92 7.26
C ALA A 101 1.32 -20.90 8.11
N ILE A 102 1.70 -22.06 7.54
CA ILE A 102 2.40 -23.13 8.27
C ILE A 102 3.79 -23.33 7.67
N TRP A 103 4.79 -23.54 8.53
CA TRP A 103 6.14 -23.86 8.07
C TRP A 103 6.16 -25.15 7.24
N HIS A 104 6.72 -25.05 6.04
CA HIS A 104 6.87 -26.11 5.06
C HIS A 104 8.31 -26.12 4.51
N THR A 105 8.74 -27.24 3.93
CA THR A 105 10.00 -27.33 3.19
C THR A 105 9.70 -27.41 1.71
N ASP A 106 10.04 -26.38 0.94
CA ASP A 106 9.73 -26.33 -0.49
C ASP A 106 10.56 -27.33 -1.32
N VAL A 107 10.27 -27.39 -2.62
CA VAL A 107 10.96 -28.29 -3.58
C VAL A 107 12.47 -28.03 -3.73
N MET A 108 12.96 -26.88 -3.24
CA MET A 108 14.38 -26.52 -3.24
C MET A 108 15.03 -26.80 -1.87
N GLY A 109 14.31 -27.43 -0.93
CA GLY A 109 14.79 -27.76 0.41
C GLY A 109 14.80 -26.56 1.38
N ARG A 110 14.13 -25.45 1.05
CA ARG A 110 14.11 -24.25 1.89
C ARG A 110 12.92 -24.28 2.84
N LYS A 111 13.14 -23.83 4.08
CA LYS A 111 12.07 -23.63 5.05
C LYS A 111 11.30 -22.35 4.71
N VAL A 112 10.01 -22.47 4.41
CA VAL A 112 9.11 -21.38 3.98
C VAL A 112 7.79 -21.43 4.74
N LEU A 113 7.06 -20.32 4.79
CA LEU A 113 5.67 -20.31 5.23
C LEU A 113 4.77 -20.64 4.04
N GLY A 114 4.02 -21.73 4.14
CA GLY A 114 3.12 -22.22 3.10
C GLY A 114 1.65 -21.95 3.42
N TYR A 115 0.87 -21.79 2.36
CA TYR A 115 -0.58 -21.66 2.39
C TYR A 115 -1.25 -22.90 1.79
N GLY A 116 -2.57 -22.93 1.69
CA GLY A 116 -3.25 -24.10 1.14
C GLY A 116 -2.82 -24.37 -0.31
N GLY A 117 -2.55 -25.62 -0.64
CA GLY A 117 -1.98 -26.02 -1.94
C GLY A 117 -0.47 -26.29 -1.87
N ASP A 118 0.24 -25.73 -0.88
CA ASP A 118 1.65 -26.06 -0.64
C ASP A 118 1.82 -27.43 0.04
N PHE A 119 0.75 -28.05 0.57
CA PHE A 119 0.80 -29.34 1.25
C PHE A 119 0.14 -30.48 0.44
N GLY A 120 -0.02 -30.27 -0.86
CA GLY A 120 -0.54 -31.28 -1.79
C GLY A 120 -2.07 -31.41 -1.76
N GLU A 121 -2.78 -30.47 -1.14
CA GLU A 121 -4.23 -30.39 -1.23
C GLU A 121 -4.66 -30.07 -2.66
N ARG A 122 -5.67 -30.79 -3.16
CA ARG A 122 -6.25 -30.52 -4.48
C ARG A 122 -7.31 -29.40 -4.46
N THR A 123 -7.96 -29.22 -3.33
CA THR A 123 -9.01 -28.21 -3.13
C THR A 123 -8.57 -27.31 -2.00
N THR A 124 -8.41 -26.03 -2.31
CA THR A 124 -7.86 -25.01 -1.41
C THR A 124 -8.25 -23.62 -1.93
N ASP A 125 -8.38 -22.66 -1.02
CA ASP A 125 -8.53 -21.23 -1.31
C ASP A 125 -7.18 -20.48 -1.24
N TYR A 126 -6.07 -21.23 -1.32
CA TYR A 126 -4.70 -20.73 -1.43
C TYR A 126 -4.32 -19.74 -0.33
N ASN A 127 -3.80 -18.57 -0.70
CA ASN A 127 -3.31 -17.57 0.23
C ASN A 127 -4.43 -16.72 0.86
N PHE A 128 -5.71 -17.07 0.68
CA PHE A 128 -6.83 -16.40 1.34
C PHE A 128 -6.87 -16.62 2.87
N SER A 129 -5.88 -17.29 3.44
CA SER A 129 -5.62 -17.35 4.88
C SER A 129 -4.49 -16.41 5.34
N GLY A 130 -3.84 -15.68 4.41
CA GLY A 130 -2.79 -14.69 4.67
C GLY A 130 -3.33 -13.26 4.74
N ASN A 131 -4.19 -12.98 5.73
CA ASN A 131 -4.95 -11.73 5.85
C ASN A 131 -4.58 -10.87 7.07
N GLY A 132 -3.50 -11.20 7.77
CA GLY A 132 -3.21 -10.62 9.08
C GLY A 132 -2.43 -9.32 9.02
N ILE A 133 -2.60 -8.43 10.00
CA ILE A 133 -1.69 -7.29 10.21
C ILE A 133 -0.32 -7.69 10.75
N VAL A 134 -0.14 -8.96 11.10
CA VAL A 134 1.10 -9.61 11.50
C VAL A 134 1.36 -10.82 10.60
N TYR A 135 2.60 -11.03 10.20
CA TYR A 135 3.02 -12.24 9.49
C TYR A 135 2.91 -13.49 10.37
N ALA A 136 2.86 -14.68 9.76
CA ALA A 136 2.71 -15.94 10.49
C ALA A 136 3.91 -16.30 11.41
N ASP A 137 5.04 -15.62 11.24
CA ASP A 137 6.20 -15.72 12.14
C ASP A 137 6.17 -14.71 13.31
N GLY A 138 5.12 -13.90 13.41
CA GLY A 138 4.93 -12.88 14.44
C GLY A 138 5.53 -11.52 14.12
N ALA A 139 6.21 -11.34 12.98
CA ALA A 139 6.70 -10.04 12.57
C ALA A 139 5.55 -9.13 12.11
N GLU A 140 5.59 -7.86 12.50
CA GLU A 140 4.56 -6.90 12.08
C GLU A 140 4.65 -6.59 10.58
N LYS A 141 3.50 -6.49 9.92
CA LYS A 141 3.45 -5.97 8.56
C LYS A 141 3.62 -4.45 8.55
N PRO A 142 4.07 -3.85 7.43
CA PRO A 142 4.10 -2.40 7.26
C PRO A 142 2.75 -1.71 7.54
N ALA A 143 1.63 -2.40 7.27
CA ALA A 143 0.27 -1.94 7.59
C ALA A 143 0.08 -1.54 9.07
N MET A 144 0.86 -2.11 9.99
CA MET A 144 0.80 -1.76 11.41
C MET A 144 1.18 -0.30 11.69
N GLN A 145 1.92 0.36 10.79
CA GLN A 145 2.20 1.80 10.89
C GLN A 145 0.91 2.62 10.73
N ASP A 146 0.08 2.29 9.75
CA ASP A 146 -1.21 2.94 9.53
C ASP A 146 -2.20 2.63 10.66
N VAL A 147 -2.24 1.38 11.15
CA VAL A 147 -3.07 0.99 12.30
C VAL A 147 -2.74 1.84 13.51
N ARG A 148 -1.45 1.96 13.87
CA ARG A 148 -1.01 2.79 15.00
C ARG A 148 -1.35 4.25 14.83
N TYR A 149 -1.09 4.79 13.64
CA TYR A 149 -1.39 6.18 13.35
C TYR A 149 -2.89 6.45 13.53
N TRP A 150 -3.75 5.70 12.85
CA TRP A 150 -5.19 5.94 12.86
C TRP A 150 -5.89 5.62 14.17
N TYR A 151 -5.36 4.71 14.99
CA TYR A 151 -5.87 4.42 16.32
C TYR A 151 -5.32 5.34 17.41
N ALA A 152 -4.31 6.16 17.11
CA ALA A 152 -3.86 7.19 18.03
C ALA A 152 -4.91 8.30 18.17
N SER A 153 -4.85 9.06 19.27
CA SER A 153 -5.75 10.20 19.45
C SER A 153 -5.52 11.27 18.37
N PRO A 154 -6.51 12.12 18.07
CA PRO A 154 -6.31 13.24 17.14
C PRO A 154 -5.13 14.15 17.53
N ALA A 155 -4.88 14.33 18.83
CA ALA A 155 -3.76 15.12 19.33
C ALA A 155 -2.40 14.45 19.04
N ASP A 156 -2.30 13.13 19.22
CA ASP A 156 -1.07 12.38 18.96
C ASP A 156 -0.74 12.36 17.46
N ARG A 157 -1.75 12.16 16.61
CA ARG A 157 -1.59 12.25 15.14
C ARG A 157 -1.11 13.64 14.72
N ALA A 158 -1.73 14.70 15.25
CA ALA A 158 -1.33 16.07 14.95
C ALA A 158 0.12 16.36 15.39
N ALA A 159 0.56 15.81 16.52
CA ALA A 159 1.95 15.94 16.98
C ALA A 159 2.92 15.19 16.05
N GLN A 160 2.58 13.97 15.62
CA GLN A 160 3.36 13.21 14.66
C GLN A 160 3.46 13.92 13.29
N ASP A 161 2.35 14.45 12.78
CA ASP A 161 2.31 15.21 11.54
C ASP A 161 3.16 16.48 11.61
N ALA A 162 3.10 17.21 12.73
CA ALA A 162 3.93 18.39 12.94
C ALA A 162 5.42 18.04 12.96
N ALA A 163 5.80 16.92 13.59
CA ALA A 163 7.19 16.44 13.59
C ALA A 163 7.65 16.06 12.18
N ASN A 164 6.83 15.34 11.42
CA ASN A 164 7.10 14.97 10.03
C ASN A 164 7.27 16.21 9.14
N ALA A 165 6.37 17.19 9.28
CA ALA A 165 6.45 18.45 8.54
C ALA A 165 7.72 19.24 8.88
N ALA A 166 8.11 19.28 10.16
CA ALA A 166 9.35 19.94 10.59
C ALA A 166 10.59 19.24 10.03
N ALA A 167 10.61 17.91 10.01
CA ALA A 167 11.70 17.11 9.43
C ALA A 167 11.80 17.33 7.92
N ALA A 168 10.68 17.33 7.19
CA ALA A 168 10.64 17.64 5.76
C ALA A 168 11.16 19.06 5.48
N ALA A 169 10.69 20.06 6.24
CA ALA A 169 11.17 21.43 6.09
C ALA A 169 12.66 21.58 6.41
N GLN A 170 13.19 20.79 7.35
CA GLN A 170 14.63 20.76 7.63
C GLN A 170 15.41 20.13 6.47
N ALA A 171 14.93 19.01 5.92
CA ALA A 171 15.53 18.38 4.75
C ALA A 171 15.56 19.34 3.55
N ASP A 172 14.47 20.08 3.32
CA ASP A 172 14.40 21.09 2.25
C ASP A 172 15.39 22.24 2.46
N ARG A 173 15.53 22.73 3.70
CA ARG A 173 16.56 23.74 4.03
C ARG A 173 17.96 23.23 3.79
N THR A 174 18.27 22.02 4.28
CA THR A 174 19.58 21.39 4.09
C THR A 174 19.87 21.16 2.61
N LEU A 175 18.88 20.75 1.82
CA LEU A 175 19.02 20.60 0.38
C LEU A 175 19.26 21.97 -0.29
N ALA A 176 18.51 23.01 0.09
CA ALA A 176 18.68 24.36 -0.45
C ALA A 176 20.07 24.94 -0.11
N GLU A 177 20.54 24.80 1.12
CA GLU A 177 21.88 25.21 1.55
C GLU A 177 22.97 24.46 0.78
N ALA A 178 22.83 23.14 0.61
CA ALA A 178 23.73 22.34 -0.20
C ALA A 178 23.74 22.79 -1.67
N TRP A 179 22.58 23.20 -2.20
CA TRP A 179 22.46 23.69 -3.57
C TRP A 179 23.10 25.07 -3.75
N GLN A 180 22.90 25.98 -2.81
CA GLN A 180 23.47 27.33 -2.82
C GLN A 180 24.99 27.34 -2.61
N SER A 181 25.50 26.44 -1.77
CA SER A 181 26.94 26.30 -1.50
C SER A 181 27.68 25.46 -2.53
N ARG A 182 26.98 24.90 -3.53
CA ARG A 182 27.60 24.05 -4.55
C ARG A 182 28.61 24.85 -5.36
N ARG A 183 29.83 24.32 -5.49
CA ARG A 183 30.83 24.88 -6.41
C ARG A 183 30.54 24.37 -7.81
N THR A 184 30.56 25.27 -8.79
CA THR A 184 30.50 24.89 -10.20
C THR A 184 31.88 24.44 -10.67
N TYR A 185 31.89 23.34 -11.41
CA TYR A 185 33.08 22.85 -12.10
C TYR A 185 32.69 22.67 -13.55
N PRO A 186 33.50 23.16 -14.50
CA PRO A 186 33.16 23.02 -15.91
C PRO A 186 33.08 21.54 -16.28
N LEU A 187 32.06 21.20 -17.04
CA LEU A 187 31.86 19.88 -17.62
C LEU A 187 32.76 19.74 -18.85
N VAL A 188 33.42 18.59 -18.94
CA VAL A 188 34.09 18.15 -20.17
C VAL A 188 33.15 17.22 -20.91
N VAL A 189 32.72 17.64 -22.09
CA VAL A 189 31.84 16.85 -22.96
C VAL A 189 32.68 16.17 -24.04
N THR A 190 32.52 14.86 -24.19
CA THR A 190 33.15 14.07 -25.25
C THR A 190 32.07 13.43 -26.09
N GLN A 191 31.93 13.89 -27.33
CA GLN A 191 30.99 13.32 -28.28
C GLN A 191 31.70 12.28 -29.14
N GLY A 192 31.16 11.06 -29.16
CA GLY A 192 31.57 9.99 -30.07
C GLY A 192 30.39 9.46 -30.87
N ASP A 193 30.67 8.58 -31.82
CA ASP A 193 29.66 8.09 -32.78
C ASP A 193 28.51 7.32 -32.12
N GLY A 194 28.75 6.66 -30.98
CA GLY A 194 27.76 5.88 -30.26
C GLY A 194 27.39 6.40 -28.87
N ASN A 195 28.15 7.36 -28.32
CA ASN A 195 28.01 7.79 -26.94
C ASN A 195 28.30 9.28 -26.75
N LEU A 196 27.71 9.86 -25.70
CA LEU A 196 28.05 11.18 -25.17
C LEU A 196 28.62 11.02 -23.76
N GLY A 197 29.90 11.30 -23.59
CA GLY A 197 30.56 11.34 -22.29
C GLY A 197 30.47 12.74 -21.66
N VAL A 198 30.20 12.79 -20.36
CA VAL A 198 30.18 14.01 -19.55
C VAL A 198 31.01 13.78 -18.31
N LYS A 199 32.08 14.54 -18.14
CA LYS A 199 32.96 14.48 -16.97
C LYS A 199 32.89 15.76 -16.18
N GLY A 200 32.54 15.65 -14.90
CA GLY A 200 32.67 16.71 -13.91
C GLY A 200 33.90 16.51 -13.03
N LYS A 201 33.99 17.26 -11.92
CA LYS A 201 35.14 17.19 -11.00
C LYS A 201 35.35 15.78 -10.43
N ASN A 202 34.28 15.14 -9.99
CA ASN A 202 34.32 13.88 -9.26
C ASN A 202 33.29 12.87 -9.77
N PHE A 203 32.70 13.13 -10.94
CA PHE A 203 31.80 12.20 -11.58
C PHE A 203 32.08 12.10 -13.08
N GLU A 204 31.75 10.94 -13.64
CA GLU A 204 31.76 10.67 -15.07
C GLU A 204 30.42 10.01 -15.42
N MET A 205 29.75 10.51 -16.44
CA MET A 205 28.48 9.99 -16.93
C MET A 205 28.61 9.70 -18.41
N LEU A 206 28.18 8.51 -18.82
CA LEU A 206 28.20 8.09 -20.21
C LEU A 206 26.77 7.86 -20.67
N PHE A 207 26.32 8.60 -21.68
CA PHE A 207 25.05 8.35 -22.35
C PHE A 207 25.28 7.49 -23.59
N SER A 208 24.47 6.45 -23.75
CA SER A 208 24.51 5.60 -24.94
C SER A 208 23.35 5.92 -25.87
N ILE A 209 23.69 6.23 -27.13
CA ILE A 209 22.70 6.49 -28.18
C ILE A 209 21.92 5.21 -28.49
N ALA A 210 22.61 4.07 -28.63
CA ALA A 210 21.97 2.78 -28.89
C ALA A 210 21.38 2.15 -27.61
N GLY A 211 21.98 2.42 -26.45
CA GLY A 211 21.56 1.87 -25.15
C GLY A 211 20.33 2.53 -24.54
N ALA A 212 19.74 3.54 -25.20
CA ALA A 212 18.51 4.22 -24.79
C ALA A 212 18.56 4.84 -23.38
N GLY A 213 19.71 5.38 -22.96
CA GLY A 213 19.84 6.05 -21.66
C GLY A 213 21.29 6.24 -21.21
N PRO A 214 21.52 6.70 -19.96
CA PRO A 214 22.83 6.67 -19.34
C PRO A 214 23.28 5.21 -19.16
N ALA A 215 24.45 4.88 -19.67
CA ALA A 215 25.07 3.56 -19.58
C ALA A 215 26.02 3.41 -18.39
N SER A 216 26.51 4.53 -17.84
CA SER A 216 27.38 4.55 -16.65
C SER A 216 27.25 5.89 -15.93
N LEU A 217 27.32 5.84 -14.59
CA LEU A 217 27.47 6.98 -13.72
C LEU A 217 28.49 6.61 -12.64
N LYS A 218 29.73 7.06 -12.82
CA LYS A 218 30.76 6.92 -11.80
C LYS A 218 30.81 8.17 -10.94
N VAL A 219 30.73 8.03 -9.63
CA VAL A 219 30.92 9.11 -8.65
C VAL A 219 32.00 8.70 -7.68
N ASN A 220 33.04 9.51 -7.54
CA ASN A 220 34.24 9.22 -6.73
C ASN A 220 34.85 7.85 -7.06
N GLY A 221 34.88 7.48 -8.34
CA GLY A 221 35.42 6.20 -8.82
C GLY A 221 34.51 4.98 -8.63
N THR A 222 33.38 5.11 -7.93
CA THR A 222 32.40 4.03 -7.74
C THR A 222 31.34 4.08 -8.84
N GLU A 223 31.00 2.95 -9.46
CA GLU A 223 29.90 2.85 -10.43
C GLU A 223 28.55 2.79 -9.71
N TRP A 224 27.63 3.68 -10.09
CA TRP A 224 26.28 3.78 -9.51
C TRP A 224 25.19 3.28 -10.45
N LEU A 225 25.52 3.05 -11.72
CA LEU A 225 24.56 2.63 -12.73
C LEU A 225 24.90 1.24 -13.26
N TRP A 226 24.03 0.26 -12.96
CA TRP A 226 24.14 -1.07 -13.53
C TRP A 226 23.56 -1.15 -14.95
N ARG A 227 22.46 -0.43 -15.19
CA ARG A 227 21.78 -0.33 -16.48
C ARG A 227 21.04 0.99 -16.60
N ALA A 228 20.80 1.42 -17.84
CA ALA A 228 20.00 2.61 -18.10
C ALA A 228 18.60 2.51 -17.46
N PRO A 229 18.14 3.54 -16.73
CA PRO A 229 16.76 3.62 -16.29
C PRO A 229 15.85 3.69 -17.53
N ARG A 230 14.69 3.03 -17.42
CA ARG A 230 13.66 3.04 -18.45
C ARG A 230 12.35 3.54 -17.84
N PRO A 231 11.44 4.10 -18.65
CA PRO A 231 10.08 4.34 -18.20
C PRO A 231 9.50 3.05 -17.59
N ALA A 232 8.82 3.19 -16.46
CA ALA A 232 8.15 2.08 -15.80
C ALA A 232 6.67 2.44 -15.60
N PHE A 233 5.77 1.56 -16.02
CA PHE A 233 4.32 1.75 -15.99
C PHE A 233 3.61 0.63 -15.23
N TRP A 234 4.35 -0.39 -14.79
CA TRP A 234 3.79 -1.53 -14.07
C TRP A 234 4.41 -1.68 -12.69
N ARG A 235 3.62 -2.24 -11.77
CA ARG A 235 4.09 -2.76 -10.49
C ARG A 235 3.53 -4.17 -10.28
N ALA A 236 4.21 -4.97 -9.47
CA ALA A 236 3.66 -6.25 -9.04
C ALA A 236 2.27 -6.05 -8.40
N SER A 237 1.34 -6.93 -8.75
CA SER A 237 -0.03 -6.88 -8.24
C SER A 237 -0.09 -7.31 -6.77
N THR A 238 -0.86 -6.57 -5.98
CA THR A 238 -1.28 -6.98 -4.63
C THR A 238 -2.47 -7.93 -4.73
N ASP A 239 -2.85 -8.55 -3.62
CA ASP A 239 -4.06 -9.37 -3.56
C ASP A 239 -5.33 -8.55 -3.79
N ASN A 240 -5.37 -7.30 -3.32
CA ASN A 240 -6.44 -6.34 -3.63
C ASN A 240 -6.56 -6.07 -5.14
N ASP A 241 -5.44 -5.90 -5.84
CA ASP A 241 -5.46 -5.71 -7.29
C ASP A 241 -6.07 -6.94 -7.99
N ARG A 242 -5.68 -8.16 -7.56
CA ARG A 242 -6.21 -9.40 -8.11
C ARG A 242 -7.71 -9.52 -7.82
N GLY A 243 -8.12 -9.31 -6.57
CA GLY A 243 -9.51 -9.39 -6.12
C GLY A 243 -10.42 -8.41 -6.83
N CYS A 244 -9.93 -7.20 -7.14
CA CYS A 244 -10.71 -6.23 -7.92
C CYS A 244 -10.56 -6.38 -9.44
N GLY A 245 -9.73 -7.31 -9.95
CA GLY A 245 -9.50 -7.51 -11.38
C GLY A 245 -8.65 -6.43 -12.07
N PHE A 246 -7.87 -5.65 -11.31
CA PHE A 246 -7.00 -4.60 -11.85
C PHE A 246 -5.99 -5.14 -12.89
N PRO A 247 -5.28 -6.26 -12.66
CA PRO A 247 -4.28 -6.72 -13.62
C PRO A 247 -4.86 -6.99 -15.02
N LEU A 248 -6.09 -7.50 -15.09
CA LEU A 248 -6.79 -7.72 -16.34
C LEU A 248 -7.13 -6.40 -17.05
N ARG A 249 -7.69 -5.43 -16.31
CA ARG A 249 -8.08 -4.13 -16.88
C ARG A 249 -6.88 -3.25 -17.26
N ALA A 250 -5.75 -3.42 -16.58
CA ALA A 250 -4.56 -2.60 -16.75
C ALA A 250 -3.46 -3.27 -17.59
N ALA A 251 -3.71 -4.45 -18.17
CA ALA A 251 -2.70 -5.24 -18.90
C ALA A 251 -1.95 -4.46 -20.00
N ALA A 252 -2.58 -3.47 -20.63
CA ALA A 252 -1.93 -2.58 -21.59
C ALA A 252 -0.73 -1.81 -20.99
N TRP A 253 -0.77 -1.45 -19.71
CA TRP A 253 0.34 -0.80 -19.02
C TRP A 253 1.50 -1.75 -18.74
N MET A 254 1.21 -3.02 -18.45
CA MET A 254 2.25 -4.06 -18.39
C MET A 254 2.90 -4.25 -19.76
N ALA A 255 2.11 -4.26 -20.83
CA ALA A 255 2.65 -4.34 -22.19
C ALA A 255 3.52 -3.12 -22.53
N ALA A 256 3.06 -1.91 -22.19
CA ALA A 256 3.83 -0.67 -22.39
C ALA A 256 5.15 -0.68 -21.58
N ASP A 257 5.16 -1.27 -20.39
CA ASP A 257 6.36 -1.42 -19.55
C ASP A 257 7.38 -2.40 -20.15
N VAL A 258 6.92 -3.58 -20.57
CA VAL A 258 7.77 -4.68 -21.05
C VAL A 258 8.24 -4.46 -22.49
N PHE A 259 7.38 -3.92 -23.34
CA PHE A 259 7.62 -3.78 -24.78
C PHE A 259 7.90 -2.33 -25.22
N VAL A 260 8.31 -1.46 -24.28
CA VAL A 260 8.70 -0.09 -24.59
C VAL A 260 9.76 -0.05 -25.69
N THR A 261 9.51 0.74 -26.73
CA THR A 261 10.46 0.93 -27.82
C THR A 261 11.21 2.24 -27.65
N TYR A 262 12.47 2.25 -28.06
CA TYR A 262 13.30 3.44 -28.04
C TYR A 262 13.31 4.08 -29.43
N ASN A 263 12.87 5.34 -29.49
CA ASN A 263 12.68 6.09 -30.73
C ASN A 263 13.82 7.06 -31.05
N GLY A 264 14.74 7.28 -30.11
CA GLY A 264 15.94 8.06 -30.34
C GLY A 264 16.36 8.97 -29.19
N MET A 265 17.59 9.47 -29.30
CA MET A 265 18.21 10.40 -28.37
C MET A 265 18.47 11.73 -29.06
N LYS A 266 18.23 12.82 -28.35
CA LYS A 266 18.56 14.19 -28.79
C LYS A 266 19.38 14.86 -27.70
N VAL A 267 20.53 15.42 -28.09
CA VAL A 267 21.28 16.33 -27.22
C VAL A 267 20.66 17.72 -27.39
N LEU A 268 20.03 18.22 -26.34
CA LEU A 268 19.36 19.53 -26.34
C LEU A 268 20.33 20.65 -25.97
N GLU A 269 21.31 20.35 -25.11
CA GLU A 269 22.33 21.29 -24.66
C GLU A 269 23.61 20.50 -24.33
N ALA A 270 24.76 21.02 -24.72
CA ALA A 270 26.06 20.46 -24.37
C ALA A 270 27.06 21.60 -24.21
N GLY A 271 27.39 21.93 -22.97
CA GLY A 271 28.30 23.01 -22.65
C GLY A 271 29.02 22.78 -21.30
N PRO A 272 29.94 23.69 -20.94
CA PRO A 272 30.71 23.59 -19.72
C PRO A 272 29.86 23.73 -18.46
N ASP A 273 28.69 24.35 -18.52
CA ASP A 273 27.84 24.57 -17.34
C ASP A 273 26.67 23.58 -17.27
N CYS A 274 26.26 23.00 -18.40
CA CYS A 274 25.10 22.14 -18.49
C CYS A 274 25.16 21.19 -19.68
N VAL A 275 24.65 19.97 -19.48
CA VAL A 275 24.35 19.02 -20.54
C VAL A 275 22.91 18.55 -20.37
N LYS A 276 22.10 18.64 -21.42
CA LYS A 276 20.71 18.16 -21.46
C LYS A 276 20.57 17.15 -22.57
N VAL A 277 20.14 15.95 -22.20
CA VAL A 277 19.88 14.85 -23.11
C VAL A 277 18.42 14.42 -22.98
N GLN A 278 17.74 14.26 -24.10
CA GLN A 278 16.39 13.72 -24.19
C GLN A 278 16.44 12.34 -24.81
N PHE A 279 15.78 11.37 -24.18
CA PHE A 279 15.49 10.06 -24.74
C PHE A 279 14.00 9.96 -25.03
N GLN A 280 13.64 9.49 -26.22
CA GLN A 280 12.26 9.32 -26.65
C GLN A 280 11.90 7.84 -26.67
N PHE A 281 10.79 7.49 -26.04
CA PHE A 281 10.24 6.15 -25.98
C PHE A 281 8.82 6.15 -26.54
N GLY A 282 8.36 5.02 -27.07
CA GLY A 282 6.99 4.85 -27.59
C GLY A 282 6.59 3.40 -27.78
#